data_AF-A0A959T9R2-F1
#
_entry.id   AF-A0A959T9R2-F1
#
_cell.length_a   1.000
_cell.length_b   1.000
_cell.length_c   1.000
_cell.angle_alpha   90.00
_cell.angle_beta   90.00
_cell.angle_gamma   90.00
#
_symmetry.space_group_name_H-M   'P 1'
#
loop_
_entity.id
_entity.type
_entity.pdbx_description
1 polymer ?
#
loop_
_entity_poly.entity_id
_entity_poly.type
_entity_poly.pdbx_seq_one_letter_code
_entity_poly.pdbx_strand_id
1 'polypeptide(L)' 'IGYDAFGLPAEQYAIQTGQHPAKTTEVNAARYREQLDRIGFSFDWDREVRTSDPDYYTWTQWIFLQ' A
#
# COMPACT_ATOMS: atom_id res chain seq x y z
N ILE A 1 9.52 0.42 -5.90
CA ILE A 1 8.33 -0.47 -5.90
C ILE A 1 7.21 0.25 -5.14
N GLY A 2 5.95 -0.17 -5.22
CA GLY A 2 4.90 0.51 -4.46
C GLY A 2 3.70 -0.39 -4.20
N TYR A 3 2.87 0.04 -3.26
CA TYR A 3 1.67 -0.68 -2.86
C TYR A 3 0.43 0.12 -3.25
N ASP A 4 -0.42 -0.49 -4.06
CA ASP A 4 -1.78 -0.01 -4.27
C ASP A 4 -2.65 -0.38 -3.06
N ALA A 5 -2.76 0.56 -2.13
CA ALA A 5 -3.24 0.34 -0.77
C ALA A 5 -4.65 0.90 -0.51
N PHE A 6 -5.30 1.48 -1.53
CA PHE A 6 -6.70 1.92 -1.47
C PHE A 6 -7.63 1.04 -2.31
N GLY A 7 -8.93 1.29 -2.19
CA GLY A 7 -9.95 0.69 -3.04
C GLY A 7 -10.49 -0.65 -2.55
N LEU A 8 -11.40 -1.21 -3.36
CA LEU A 8 -12.18 -2.40 -3.02
C LEU A 8 -11.34 -3.63 -2.62
N PRO A 9 -10.18 -3.93 -3.25
CA PRO A 9 -9.40 -5.10 -2.85
C PRO A 9 -8.93 -5.03 -1.39
N ALA A 10 -8.42 -3.88 -0.96
CA ALA A 10 -7.95 -3.66 0.41
C ALA A 10 -9.12 -3.68 1.42
N GLU A 11 -10.23 -3.02 1.07
CA GLU A 11 -11.42 -2.94 1.92
C GLU A 11 -12.12 -4.29 2.08
N GLN A 12 -12.30 -5.05 1.01
CA GLN A 12 -12.93 -6.38 1.09
C GLN A 12 -12.11 -7.35 1.93
N TYR A 13 -10.78 -7.32 1.80
CA TYR A 13 -9.90 -8.12 2.64
C TYR A 13 -10.01 -7.73 4.13
N ALA A 14 -10.09 -6.43 4.42
CA ALA A 14 -10.31 -5.91 5.77
C ALA A 14 -11.65 -6.40 6.36
N ILE A 15 -12.73 -6.35 5.58
CA ILE A 15 -14.06 -6.87 5.96
C ILE A 15 -13.99 -8.37 6.25
N GLN A 16 -13.39 -9.16 5.36
CA GLN A 16 -13.29 -10.62 5.51
C GLN A 16 -12.49 -11.03 6.76
N THR A 17 -11.47 -10.25 7.11
CA THR A 17 -10.62 -10.52 8.28
C THR A 17 -11.12 -9.86 9.57
N GLY A 18 -12.15 -9.02 9.50
CA GLY A 18 -12.69 -8.27 10.63
C GLY A 18 -11.72 -7.25 11.22
N GLN A 19 -10.78 -6.74 10.41
CA GLN A 19 -9.75 -5.80 10.84
C GLN A 19 -9.88 -4.46 10.14
N HIS A 20 -9.42 -3.39 10.77
CA HIS A 20 -9.41 -2.07 10.14
C HIS A 20 -8.48 -2.07 8.90
N PRO A 21 -8.89 -1.50 7.75
CA PRO A 21 -8.13 -1.57 6.50
C PRO A 21 -6.72 -1.01 6.60
N ALA A 22 -6.52 0.09 7.35
CA ALA A 22 -5.17 0.64 7.56
C ALA A 22 -4.20 -0.36 8.23
N LYS A 23 -4.72 -1.24 9.11
CA LYS A 23 -3.90 -2.25 9.78
C LYS A 23 -3.58 -3.41 8.83
N THR A 24 -4.57 -3.84 8.05
CA THR A 24 -4.36 -4.96 7.11
C THR A 24 -3.44 -4.57 5.97
N THR A 25 -3.53 -3.34 5.45
CA THR A 25 -2.64 -2.85 4.40
C THR A 25 -1.19 -2.72 4.88
N GLU A 26 -0.97 -2.21 6.09
CA GLU A 26 0.37 -2.12 6.69
C GLU A 26 1.02 -3.51 6.88
N VAL A 27 0.28 -4.45 7.49
CA VAL A 27 0.77 -5.83 7.71
C VAL A 27 1.05 -6.53 6.39
N ASN A 28 0.17 -6.37 5.40
CA ASN A 28 0.35 -7.00 4.09
C ASN A 28 1.55 -6.41 3.34
N ALA A 29 1.76 -5.09 3.39
CA ALA A 29 2.92 -4.45 2.76
C ALA A 29 4.24 -5.00 3.32
N ALA A 30 4.37 -5.09 4.64
CA ALA A 30 5.54 -5.67 5.29
C ALA A 30 5.75 -7.15 4.91
N ARG A 31 4.66 -7.93 4.81
CA ARG A 31 4.73 -9.33 4.36
C ARG A 31 5.21 -9.45 2.91
N TYR A 32 4.71 -8.61 2.01
CA TYR A 32 5.14 -8.60 0.61
C TYR A 32 6.60 -8.15 0.48
N ARG A 33 7.04 -7.18 1.28
CA ARG A 33 8.45 -6.76 1.37
C ARG A 33 9.36 -7.95 1.66
N GLU A 34 9.05 -8.70 2.72
CA GLU A 34 9.83 -9.91 3.07
C GLU A 34 9.81 -10.95 1.96
N GLN A 35 8.67 -11.16 1.29
CA GLN A 35 8.57 -12.13 0.20
C GLN A 35 9.43 -11.75 -1.00
N LEU A 36 9.42 -10.47 -1.39
CA LEU A 36 10.22 -9.95 -2.49
C LEU A 36 11.73 -10.07 -2.19
N ASP A 37 12.12 -9.78 -0.95
CA ASP A 37 13.51 -9.91 -0.50
C ASP A 37 13.99 -11.37 -0.54
N ARG A 38 13.14 -12.32 -0.12
CA ARG A 38 13.47 -13.76 -0.15
C ARG A 38 13.64 -14.31 -1.57
N ILE A 39 12.95 -13.74 -2.56
CA ILE A 39 13.07 -14.13 -3.97
C ILE A 39 14.30 -13.46 -4.63
N GLY A 40 14.97 -12.55 -3.91
CA GLY A 40 16.17 -11.85 -4.38
C GLY A 40 15.88 -10.67 -5.30
N PHE A 41 14.66 -10.12 -5.26
CA PHE A 41 14.37 -8.89 -5.98
C PHE A 41 15.05 -7.70 -5.30
N SER A 42 15.92 -7.02 -6.05
CA SER A 42 16.63 -5.83 -5.59
C SER A 42 15.92 -4.57 -6.07
N PHE A 43 14.91 -4.12 -5.31
CA PHE A 43 14.30 -2.81 -5.53
C PHE A 43 15.04 -1.72 -4.76
N ASP A 44 14.93 -0.49 -5.26
CA ASP A 44 15.23 0.70 -4.48
C ASP A 44 14.03 1.00 -3.56
N TRP A 45 14.23 0.77 -2.27
CA TRP A 45 13.21 0.90 -1.24
C TRP A 45 13.11 2.33 -0.70
N ASP A 46 14.11 3.17 -0.94
CA ASP A 46 14.02 4.60 -0.64
C ASP A 46 12.99 5.31 -1.55
N ARG A 47 12.60 4.64 -2.64
CA ARG A 47 11.55 5.07 -3.57
C ARG A 47 10.26 4.24 -3.44
N GLU A 48 10.04 3.61 -2.28
CA GLU A 48 8.75 2.97 -1.98
C GLU A 48 7.63 4.01 -1.86
N VAL A 49 6.47 3.73 -2.45
CA VAL A 49 5.27 4.55 -2.30
C VAL A 49 4.06 3.70 -1.92
N ARG A 50 3.13 4.28 -1.15
CA ARG A 50 1.85 3.67 -0.79
C ARG A 50 0.73 4.62 -1.16
N THR A 51 -0.24 4.17 -1.95
CA THR A 51 -1.31 5.07 -2.44
C THR A 51 -2.22 5.59 -1.33
N SER A 52 -2.24 4.92 -0.18
CA SER A 52 -2.97 5.33 1.02
C SER A 52 -2.25 6.33 1.91
N ASP A 53 -0.99 6.67 1.62
CA ASP A 53 -0.22 7.64 2.40
C ASP A 53 -0.69 9.08 2.11
N PRO A 54 -0.92 9.93 3.13
CA PRO A 54 -1.20 11.35 2.94
C PRO A 54 -0.24 12.08 2.03
N ASP A 55 1.06 11.78 2.11
CA ASP A 55 2.09 12.42 1.29
C ASP A 55 1.99 12.00 -0.19
N TYR A 56 1.29 10.90 -0.47
CA TYR A 56 0.98 10.44 -1.82
C TYR A 56 -0.36 10.99 -2.33
N TYR A 57 -1.47 10.74 -1.62
CA TYR A 57 -2.79 11.06 -2.14
C TYR A 57 -3.06 12.58 -2.19
N THR A 58 -2.27 13.40 -1.51
CA THR A 58 -2.33 14.87 -1.65
C THR A 58 -2.15 15.31 -3.11
N TRP A 59 -1.29 14.61 -3.86
CA TRP A 59 -1.10 14.87 -5.29
C TRP A 59 -2.31 14.46 -6.12
N THR A 60 -2.94 13.32 -5.78
CA THR A 60 -4.18 12.90 -6.43
C THR A 60 -5.30 13.91 -6.20
N GLN A 61 -5.42 14.45 -4.97
CA GLN A 61 -6.36 15.52 -4.66
C GLN A 61 -6.06 16.79 -5.45
N TRP A 62 -4.79 17.20 -5.53
CA TRP A 62 -4.38 18.35 -6.32
C TRP A 62 -4.72 18.20 -7.82
N ILE A 63 -4.45 17.02 -8.41
CA ILE A 63 -4.78 16.71 -9.81
C ILE A 63 -6.30 16.78 -10.02
N PHE A 64 -7.10 16.25 -9.10
CA PHE A 64 -8.56 16.27 -9.19
C PHE A 64 -9.15 17.69 -9.18
N LEU A 65 -8.46 18.64 -8.55
CA LEU A 65 -8.90 20.04 -8.46
C LEU A 65 -8.49 20.88 -9.69
N GLN A 66 -7.72 20.34 -10.63
CA GLN A 66 -7.40 21.00 -11.90
C GLN A 66 -8.52 20.78 -12.92
#